data_AF-A0A3A0UGZ1-F1
#
_entry.id   AF-A0A3A0UGZ1-F1
#
_cell.length_a   1.000
_cell.length_b   1.000
_cell.length_c   1.000
_cell.angle_alpha   90.00
_cell.angle_beta   90.00
_cell.angle_gamma   90.00
#
_symmetry.space_group_name_H-M   'P 1'
#
loop_
_entity.id
_entity.type
_entity.pdbx_description
1 polymer ?
#
loop_
_entity_poly.entity_id
_entity_poly.type
_entity_poly.pdbx_seq_one_letter_code
_entity_poly.pdbx_strand_id
1 'polypeptide(L)'
;FGMGEIIADALENDADHIVISLGGIASFDGGVGMLQALGAKFYDDEAQEVDMREGSRMLKYIRKIDTSALNSKLKDVRFQVMSDFDSKLYGKHSEIMQTYETYGLSRENAAEIDNLIWYLSEIFKSELKLALGPIQRGGAGGGIAAVLKALFDAEIMTSHA
;
A
#
# COMPACT_ATOMS: atom_id res chain seq x y z
N PHE A 1 5.42 -6.87 -2.28
CA PHE A 1 5.56 -8.19 -1.62
C PHE A 1 6.67 -8.18 -0.58
N GLY A 2 7.94 -8.02 -0.97
CA GLY A 2 9.08 -8.09 -0.04
C GLY A 2 9.02 -7.24 1.24
N MET A 3 8.39 -6.04 1.21
CA MET A 3 8.15 -5.26 2.42
C MET A 3 7.36 -6.05 3.48
N GLY A 4 6.34 -6.80 3.07
CA GLY A 4 5.55 -7.62 4.00
C GLY A 4 6.33 -8.81 4.54
N GLU A 5 7.26 -9.38 3.76
CA GLU A 5 8.17 -10.43 4.25
C GLU A 5 9.11 -9.88 5.32
N ILE A 6 9.65 -8.67 5.15
CA ILE A 6 10.50 -8.02 6.15
C ILE A 6 9.70 -7.71 7.43
N ILE A 7 8.46 -7.23 7.30
CA ILE A 7 7.59 -7.00 8.46
C ILE A 7 7.25 -8.32 9.16
N ALA A 8 6.99 -9.40 8.41
CA ALA A 8 6.74 -10.72 8.97
C ALA A 8 7.95 -11.25 9.74
N ASP A 9 9.16 -11.13 9.19
CA ASP A 9 10.42 -11.51 9.86
C ASP A 9 10.63 -10.69 11.16
N ALA A 10 10.37 -9.38 11.13
CA ALA A 10 10.43 -8.55 12.33
C ALA A 10 9.46 -9.02 13.43
N LEU A 11 8.23 -9.40 13.05
CA LEU A 11 7.22 -9.95 13.96
C LEU A 11 7.60 -11.33 14.54
N GLU A 12 8.28 -12.16 13.76
CA GLU A 12 8.82 -13.44 14.22
C GLU A 12 9.93 -13.24 15.26
N ASN A 13 10.65 -12.12 15.18
CA ASN A 13 11.64 -11.68 16.16
C ASN A 13 11.04 -10.80 17.28
N ASP A 14 9.72 -10.88 17.49
CA ASP A 14 8.96 -10.18 18.54
C ASP A 14 9.14 -8.64 18.55
N ALA A 15 9.37 -8.04 17.38
CA ALA A 15 9.35 -6.58 17.25
C ALA A 15 7.95 -6.02 17.57
N ASP A 16 7.90 -5.06 18.49
CA ASP A 16 6.69 -4.32 18.88
C ASP A 16 6.68 -2.89 18.33
N HIS A 17 7.81 -2.41 17.79
CA HIS A 17 7.96 -1.12 17.14
C HIS A 17 8.71 -1.28 15.83
N ILE A 18 8.03 -0.94 14.72
CA ILE A 18 8.60 -1.03 13.37
C ILE A 18 8.63 0.37 12.75
N VAL A 19 9.83 0.82 12.40
CA VAL A 19 10.06 2.07 11.66
C VAL A 19 10.38 1.75 10.21
N ILE A 20 9.58 2.28 9.28
CA ILE A 20 9.70 2.04 7.85
C ILE A 20 10.02 3.36 7.17
N SER A 21 11.16 3.44 6.49
CA SER A 21 11.48 4.56 5.62
C SER A 21 10.97 4.29 4.21
N LEU A 22 10.04 5.12 3.72
CA LEU A 22 9.48 5.02 2.38
C LEU A 22 10.13 6.05 1.46
N GLY A 23 11.01 5.54 0.60
CA GLY A 23 11.66 6.28 -0.48
C GLY A 23 12.31 5.33 -1.48
N GLY A 24 12.49 5.77 -2.72
CA GLY A 24 13.13 4.95 -3.76
C GLY A 24 12.38 3.65 -4.08
N ILE A 25 11.05 3.70 -4.07
CA ILE A 25 10.22 2.52 -4.35
C ILE A 25 10.31 2.08 -5.81
N ALA A 26 10.13 0.80 -6.07
CA ALA A 26 10.11 0.24 -7.43
C ALA A 26 8.71 -0.22 -7.89
N SER A 27 7.70 -0.06 -7.03
CA SER A 27 6.36 -0.59 -7.27
C SER A 27 5.27 0.33 -6.74
N PHE A 28 4.18 0.42 -7.50
CA PHE A 28 2.98 1.18 -7.17
C PHE A 28 1.78 0.23 -7.20
N ASP A 29 1.57 -0.49 -6.10
CA ASP A 29 0.54 -1.53 -5.97
C ASP A 29 -0.48 -1.22 -4.86
N GLY A 30 -0.47 0.01 -4.30
CA GLY A 30 -1.33 0.39 -3.20
C GLY A 30 -1.01 -0.30 -1.87
N GLY A 31 0.15 -0.98 -1.76
CA GLY A 31 0.50 -1.80 -0.61
C GLY A 31 -0.14 -3.19 -0.60
N VAL A 32 -0.85 -3.59 -1.67
CA VAL A 32 -1.53 -4.90 -1.73
C VAL A 32 -0.53 -6.05 -1.63
N GLY A 33 0.59 -5.99 -2.35
CA GLY A 33 1.58 -7.06 -2.28
C GLY A 33 2.23 -7.16 -0.89
N MET A 34 2.36 -6.06 -0.14
CA MET A 34 2.80 -6.09 1.25
C MET A 34 1.77 -6.80 2.13
N LEU A 35 0.49 -6.47 1.99
CA LEU A 35 -0.58 -7.11 2.76
C LEU A 35 -0.71 -8.60 2.42
N GLN A 36 -0.50 -9.01 1.17
CA GLN A 36 -0.48 -10.42 0.78
C GLN A 36 0.60 -11.23 1.50
N ALA A 37 1.82 -10.70 1.56
CA ALA A 37 2.91 -11.32 2.31
C ALA A 37 2.60 -11.40 3.82
N LEU A 38 1.77 -10.49 4.35
CA LEU A 38 1.31 -10.49 5.74
C LEU A 38 0.07 -11.38 6.00
N GLY A 39 -0.46 -12.04 4.98
CA GLY A 39 -1.56 -13.00 5.08
C GLY A 39 -2.92 -12.49 4.60
N ALA A 40 -3.06 -11.24 4.15
CA ALA A 40 -4.30 -10.80 3.51
C ALA A 40 -4.47 -11.47 2.14
N LYS A 41 -5.72 -11.68 1.73
CA LYS A 41 -6.05 -12.25 0.43
C LYS A 41 -6.94 -11.29 -0.34
N PHE A 42 -6.69 -11.23 -1.64
CA PHE A 42 -7.42 -10.39 -2.58
C PHE A 42 -7.95 -11.30 -3.67
N TYR A 43 -9.25 -11.21 -3.95
CA TYR A 43 -9.92 -12.12 -4.88
C TYR A 43 -10.52 -11.38 -6.06
N ASP A 44 -10.57 -12.04 -7.21
CA ASP A 44 -11.30 -11.56 -8.38
C ASP A 44 -12.80 -11.92 -8.35
N ASP A 45 -13.50 -11.69 -9.47
CA ASP A 45 -14.92 -11.99 -9.64
C ASP A 45 -15.23 -13.49 -9.76
N GLU A 46 -14.22 -14.32 -10.02
CA GLU A 46 -14.31 -15.78 -10.04
C GLU A 46 -13.85 -16.41 -8.71
N ALA A 47 -13.64 -15.58 -7.68
CA ALA A 47 -13.14 -15.96 -6.37
C ALA A 47 -11.74 -16.61 -6.40
N GLN A 48 -10.95 -16.34 -7.44
CA GLN A 48 -9.54 -16.73 -7.50
C GLN A 48 -8.68 -15.67 -6.82
N GLU A 49 -7.60 -16.10 -6.17
CA GLU A 49 -6.67 -15.19 -5.52
C GLU A 49 -5.85 -14.43 -6.57
N VAL A 50 -5.82 -13.11 -6.46
CA VAL A 50 -5.08 -12.21 -7.35
C VAL A 50 -3.63 -12.12 -6.87
N ASP A 51 -2.66 -12.51 -7.70
CA ASP A 51 -1.24 -12.45 -7.33
C ASP A 51 -0.60 -11.11 -7.74
N MET A 52 -0.29 -10.24 -6.77
CA MET A 52 0.37 -8.96 -7.07
C MET A 52 1.84 -9.09 -7.48
N ARG A 53 2.46 -10.27 -7.36
CA ARG A 53 3.81 -10.51 -7.90
C ARG A 53 3.83 -10.44 -9.44
N GLU A 54 2.66 -10.56 -10.08
CA GLU A 54 2.51 -10.35 -11.53
C GLU A 54 2.41 -8.87 -11.95
N GLY A 55 2.39 -7.94 -10.98
CA GLY A 55 2.48 -6.50 -11.19
C GLY A 55 1.21 -5.70 -10.86
N SER A 56 1.34 -4.37 -10.81
CA SER A 56 0.26 -3.44 -10.42
C SER A 56 -0.98 -3.50 -11.31
N ARG A 57 -0.85 -3.92 -12.57
CA ARG A 57 -1.99 -4.15 -13.48
C ARG A 57 -3.01 -5.14 -12.93
N MET A 58 -2.61 -6.01 -11.99
CA MET A 58 -3.50 -7.01 -11.40
C MET A 58 -4.55 -6.39 -10.47
N LEU A 59 -4.33 -5.16 -10.00
CA LEU A 59 -5.30 -4.42 -9.18
C LEU A 59 -6.68 -4.34 -9.84
N LYS A 60 -6.76 -4.28 -11.17
CA LYS A 60 -8.03 -4.21 -11.91
C LYS A 60 -8.95 -5.41 -11.72
N TYR A 61 -8.40 -6.56 -11.30
CA TYR A 61 -9.15 -7.78 -11.07
C TYR A 61 -9.71 -7.89 -9.66
N ILE A 62 -9.13 -7.18 -8.69
CA ILE A 62 -9.55 -7.28 -7.29
C ILE A 62 -11.02 -6.86 -7.14
N ARG A 63 -11.83 -7.71 -6.51
CA ARG A 63 -13.25 -7.47 -6.18
C ARG A 63 -13.52 -7.62 -4.70
N LYS A 64 -12.74 -8.43 -3.98
CA LYS A 64 -12.95 -8.73 -2.56
C LYS A 64 -11.62 -8.72 -1.81
N ILE A 65 -11.66 -8.23 -0.57
CA ILE A 65 -10.53 -8.24 0.36
C ILE A 65 -10.87 -9.12 1.56
N ASP A 66 -9.98 -10.03 1.91
CA ASP A 66 -10.06 -10.83 3.12
C ASP A 66 -8.81 -10.59 3.98
N THR A 67 -9.03 -9.99 5.14
CA THR A 67 -7.98 -9.68 6.11
C THR A 67 -7.99 -10.64 7.30
N SER A 68 -8.82 -11.70 7.29
CA SER A 68 -8.98 -12.61 8.42
C SER A 68 -7.72 -13.41 8.75
N ALA A 69 -6.87 -13.64 7.76
CA ALA A 69 -5.60 -14.35 7.88
C ALA A 69 -4.39 -13.41 8.09
N LEU A 70 -4.60 -12.10 8.26
CA LEU A 70 -3.53 -11.21 8.69
C LEU A 70 -2.99 -11.63 10.06
N ASN A 71 -1.67 -11.59 10.22
CA ASN A 71 -1.03 -11.88 11.50
C ASN A 71 -1.61 -10.98 12.61
N SER A 72 -2.18 -11.59 13.65
CA SER A 72 -2.86 -10.87 14.72
C SER A 72 -1.94 -9.93 15.50
N LYS A 73 -0.63 -10.24 15.58
CA LYS A 73 0.37 -9.38 16.24
C LYS A 73 0.48 -8.00 15.58
N LEU A 74 0.12 -7.85 14.30
CA LEU A 74 0.19 -6.56 13.60
C LEU A 74 -0.61 -5.44 14.28
N LYS A 75 -1.68 -5.79 15.01
CA LYS A 75 -2.51 -4.80 15.71
C LYS A 75 -1.84 -4.21 16.96
N ASP A 76 -0.87 -4.93 17.51
CA ASP A 76 -0.16 -4.53 18.72
C ASP A 76 1.17 -3.83 18.40
N VAL A 77 1.60 -3.86 17.14
CA VAL A 77 2.83 -3.18 16.68
C VAL A 77 2.59 -1.69 16.51
N ARG A 78 3.49 -0.90 17.10
CA ARG A 78 3.61 0.52 16.77
C ARG A 78 4.30 0.67 15.43
N PHE A 79 3.58 1.14 14.42
CA PHE A 79 4.15 1.49 13.13
C PHE A 79 4.51 2.98 13.05
N GLN A 80 5.72 3.26 12.61
CA GLN A 80 6.14 4.60 12.20
C GLN A 80 6.62 4.56 10.76
N VAL A 81 6.08 5.44 9.93
CA VAL A 81 6.38 5.52 8.50
C VAL A 81 7.03 6.86 8.23
N MET A 82 8.29 6.85 7.81
CA MET A 82 9.03 8.05 7.46
C MET A 82 8.98 8.27 5.95
N SER A 83 8.46 9.41 5.51
CA SER A 83 8.54 9.83 4.11
C SER A 83 8.54 11.34 3.96
N ASP A 84 9.48 11.84 3.17
CA ASP A 84 9.53 13.27 2.82
C ASP A 84 8.67 13.59 1.60
N PHE A 85 8.16 12.56 0.90
CA PHE A 85 7.30 12.74 -0.25
C PHE A 85 5.87 13.11 0.19
N ASP A 86 5.46 14.34 -0.09
CA ASP A 86 4.08 14.79 0.16
C ASP A 86 3.18 14.44 -1.04
N SER A 87 2.79 13.17 -1.13
CA SER A 87 1.88 12.67 -2.16
C SER A 87 0.50 12.32 -1.63
N LYS A 88 -0.50 12.61 -2.46
CA LYS A 88 -1.82 12.00 -2.35
C LYS A 88 -1.76 10.54 -2.79
N LEU A 89 -2.72 9.73 -2.36
CA LEU A 89 -2.78 8.33 -2.76
C LEU A 89 -2.92 8.15 -4.28
N TYR A 90 -3.73 9.00 -4.92
CA TYR A 90 -3.99 9.00 -6.36
C TYR A 90 -4.26 10.44 -6.85
N GLY A 91 -4.34 10.60 -8.17
CA GLY A 91 -4.59 11.86 -8.87
C GLY A 91 -3.30 12.60 -9.24
N LYS A 92 -3.45 13.81 -9.77
CA LYS A 92 -2.33 14.64 -10.28
C LYS A 92 -1.19 14.91 -9.28
N HIS A 93 -1.43 14.73 -7.99
CA HIS A 93 -0.46 14.92 -6.90
C HIS A 93 -0.09 13.59 -6.22
N SER A 94 -0.30 12.46 -6.89
CA SER A 94 0.21 11.17 -6.43
C SER A 94 1.70 11.03 -6.65
N GLU A 95 2.32 10.06 -5.98
CA GLU A 95 3.76 9.81 -6.12
C GLU A 95 4.08 9.41 -7.56
N ILE A 96 3.36 8.42 -8.11
CA ILE A 96 3.61 7.95 -9.49
C ILE A 96 3.46 9.06 -10.53
N MET A 97 2.46 9.93 -10.42
CA MET A 97 2.27 11.03 -11.37
C MET A 97 3.35 12.12 -11.27
N GLN A 98 4.07 12.19 -10.15
CA GLN A 98 5.17 13.14 -9.94
C GLN A 98 6.54 12.54 -10.29
N THR A 99 6.67 11.21 -10.32
CA THR A 99 7.96 10.53 -10.45
C THR A 99 8.06 9.58 -11.63
N TYR A 100 7.02 9.45 -12.48
CA TYR A 100 6.97 8.45 -13.56
C TYR A 100 8.19 8.49 -14.50
N GLU A 101 8.73 9.68 -14.79
CA GLU A 101 9.92 9.85 -15.65
C GLU A 101 11.17 9.21 -15.05
N THR A 102 11.36 9.34 -13.73
CA THR A 102 12.47 8.71 -12.99
C THR A 102 12.43 7.19 -13.06
N TYR A 103 11.23 6.62 -13.26
CA TYR A 103 11.00 5.19 -13.41
C TYR A 103 10.94 4.73 -14.87
N GLY A 104 11.20 5.61 -15.83
CA GLY A 104 11.16 5.28 -17.27
C GLY A 104 9.77 4.91 -17.79
N LEU A 105 8.70 5.32 -17.08
CA LEU A 105 7.32 5.08 -17.49
C LEU A 105 6.85 6.17 -18.45
N SER A 106 5.91 5.83 -19.34
CA SER A 106 5.13 6.85 -20.03
C SER A 106 4.10 7.47 -19.08
N ARG A 107 3.66 8.69 -19.41
CA ARG A 107 2.60 9.36 -18.65
C ARG A 107 1.29 8.57 -18.69
N GLU A 108 1.01 7.90 -19.80
CA GLU A 108 -0.17 7.06 -19.98
C GLU A 108 -0.13 5.85 -19.03
N ASN A 109 1.01 5.15 -18.94
CA ASN A 109 1.17 4.02 -18.02
C ASN A 109 1.07 4.47 -16.56
N ALA A 110 1.65 5.63 -16.23
CA ALA A 110 1.55 6.21 -14.89
C ALA A 110 0.09 6.53 -14.52
N ALA A 111 -0.67 7.12 -15.45
CA ALA A 111 -2.07 7.44 -15.25
C ALA A 111 -2.95 6.18 -15.14
N GLU A 112 -2.63 5.10 -15.88
CA GLU A 112 -3.31 3.82 -15.71
C GLU A 112 -3.14 3.28 -14.29
N ILE A 113 -1.91 3.23 -13.79
CA ILE A 113 -1.60 2.75 -12.44
C ILE A 113 -2.24 3.65 -11.37
N ASP A 114 -2.19 4.98 -11.54
CA ASP A 114 -2.85 5.94 -10.65
C ASP A 114 -4.36 5.68 -10.53
N ASN A 115 -5.03 5.43 -11.66
CA ASN A 115 -6.45 5.06 -11.69
C ASN A 115 -6.73 3.71 -11.01
N LEU A 116 -5.81 2.74 -11.14
CA LEU A 116 -5.93 1.45 -10.45
C LEU A 116 -5.79 1.59 -8.93
N ILE A 117 -4.94 2.52 -8.46
CA ILE A 117 -4.83 2.84 -7.03
C ILE A 117 -6.10 3.54 -6.53
N TRP A 118 -6.68 4.46 -7.32
CA TRP A 118 -7.99 5.03 -7.00
C TRP A 118 -9.06 3.94 -6.90
N TYR A 119 -9.13 3.05 -7.90
CA TYR A 119 -10.05 1.92 -7.92
C TYR A 119 -9.90 1.05 -6.65
N LEU A 120 -8.67 0.67 -6.31
CA LEU A 120 -8.36 -0.09 -5.11
C LEU A 120 -8.86 0.64 -3.85
N SER A 121 -8.67 1.96 -3.77
CA SER A 121 -9.14 2.75 -2.62
C SER A 121 -10.65 2.70 -2.41
N GLU A 122 -11.42 2.60 -3.50
CA GLU A 122 -12.88 2.43 -3.43
C GLU A 122 -13.25 1.02 -2.98
N ILE A 123 -12.48 -0.02 -3.34
CA ILE A 123 -12.65 -1.38 -2.81
C ILE A 123 -12.36 -1.44 -1.30
N PHE A 124 -11.29 -0.81 -0.83
CA PHE A 124 -11.03 -0.69 0.62
C PHE A 124 -12.18 -0.01 1.37
N LYS A 125 -12.74 1.04 0.77
CA LYS A 125 -13.89 1.75 1.34
C LYS A 125 -15.16 0.90 1.35
N SER A 126 -15.44 0.12 0.30
CA SER A 126 -16.64 -0.71 0.24
C SER A 126 -16.54 -1.93 1.15
N GLU A 127 -15.42 -2.66 1.09
CA GLU A 127 -15.23 -3.96 1.76
C GLU A 127 -14.83 -3.80 3.22
N LEU A 128 -13.93 -2.86 3.53
CA LEU A 128 -13.36 -2.70 4.87
C LEU A 128 -13.84 -1.45 5.61
N LYS A 129 -14.62 -0.59 4.95
CA LYS A 129 -15.04 0.73 5.47
C LYS A 129 -13.86 1.65 5.81
N LEU A 130 -12.74 1.48 5.12
CA LEU A 130 -11.52 2.28 5.29
C LEU A 130 -11.38 3.30 4.17
N ALA A 131 -11.29 4.58 4.52
CA ALA A 131 -11.09 5.66 3.56
C ALA A 131 -9.60 5.99 3.41
N LEU A 132 -8.97 5.47 2.35
CA LEU A 132 -7.53 5.68 2.12
C LEU A 132 -7.20 7.05 1.51
N GLY A 133 -8.03 7.54 0.59
CA GLY A 133 -7.77 8.78 -0.17
C GLY A 133 -7.51 10.05 0.67
N PRO A 134 -8.23 10.30 1.78
CA PRO A 134 -8.03 11.47 2.62
C PRO A 134 -6.71 11.48 3.43
N ILE A 135 -6.00 10.35 3.52
CA ILE A 135 -4.80 10.23 4.35
C ILE A 135 -3.70 11.15 3.80
N GLN A 136 -3.25 12.09 4.63
CA GLN A 136 -2.14 12.98 4.28
C GLN A 136 -0.87 12.16 4.07
N ARG A 137 -0.11 12.47 3.02
CA ARG A 137 1.07 11.70 2.58
C ARG A 137 0.76 10.22 2.27
N GLY A 138 -0.51 9.87 2.05
CA GLY A 138 -0.94 8.48 1.85
C GLY A 138 -0.38 7.83 0.58
N GLY A 139 0.09 8.63 -0.40
CA GLY A 139 0.74 8.10 -1.60
C GLY A 139 2.13 7.54 -1.35
N ALA A 140 2.78 7.93 -0.23
CA ALA A 140 4.14 7.54 0.07
C ALA A 140 4.32 6.02 0.06
N GLY A 141 5.38 5.58 -0.59
CA GLY A 141 5.66 4.17 -0.75
C GLY A 141 4.67 3.47 -1.67
N GLY A 142 4.09 4.19 -2.64
CA GLY A 142 3.15 3.63 -3.60
C GLY A 142 1.83 3.19 -2.97
N GLY A 143 1.43 3.85 -1.87
CA GLY A 143 0.22 3.57 -1.11
C GLY A 143 0.42 2.80 0.20
N ILE A 144 1.64 2.33 0.49
CA ILE A 144 1.97 1.63 1.75
C ILE A 144 1.63 2.50 2.97
N ALA A 145 1.95 3.80 2.93
CA ALA A 145 1.64 4.70 4.04
C ALA A 145 0.13 4.76 4.33
N ALA A 146 -0.71 4.84 3.30
CA ALA A 146 -2.16 4.88 3.47
C ALA A 146 -2.70 3.59 4.08
N VAL A 147 -2.26 2.41 3.62
CA VAL A 147 -2.77 1.14 4.16
C VAL A 147 -2.30 0.87 5.58
N LEU A 148 -1.03 1.16 5.91
CA LEU A 148 -0.53 1.04 7.28
C LEU A 148 -1.24 2.00 8.23
N LYS A 149 -1.49 3.24 7.79
CA LYS A 149 -2.28 4.21 8.57
C LYS A 149 -3.71 3.73 8.79
N ALA A 150 -4.37 3.24 7.74
CA ALA A 150 -5.78 2.86 7.82
C ALA A 150 -6.03 1.58 8.63
N LEU A 151 -5.13 0.58 8.53
CA LEU A 151 -5.30 -0.71 9.17
C LEU A 151 -4.69 -0.78 10.58
N PHE A 152 -3.58 -0.07 10.81
CA PHE A 152 -2.75 -0.21 12.02
C PHE A 152 -2.40 1.13 12.67
N ASP A 153 -3.11 2.20 12.33
CA ASP A 153 -2.93 3.55 12.86
C ASP A 153 -1.49 4.08 12.83
N ALA A 154 -0.70 3.64 11.84
CA ALA A 154 0.69 4.04 11.70
C ALA A 154 0.90 5.56 11.78
N GLU A 155 1.95 6.00 12.44
CA GLU A 155 2.32 7.41 12.50
C GLU A 155 3.13 7.77 11.24
N ILE A 156 2.63 8.68 10.41
CA ILE A 156 3.35 9.16 9.23
C ILE A 156 4.17 10.38 9.61
N MET A 157 5.50 10.26 9.54
CA MET A 157 6.48 11.27 9.90
C MET A 157 7.24 11.76 8.67
N THR A 158 7.75 12.99 8.74
CA THR A 158 8.65 13.57 7.75
C THR A 158 9.83 14.22 8.48
N SER A 159 10.98 14.32 7.80
CA SER A 159 12.15 15.03 8.32
C SER A 159 11.98 16.55 8.30
N HIS A 160 10.99 17.07 7.56
CA HIS A 160 10.68 18.49 7.48
C HIS A 160 9.67 18.90 8.56
N ALA A 161 10.04 19.89 9.37
CA ALA A 161 9.20 20.51 10.40
C ALA A 161 8.12 21.43 9.82
#